data_AF-A0A1Q8CWB4-F1
#
_entry.id   AF-A0A1Q8CWB4-F1
#
_cell.length_a   1.000
_cell.length_b   1.000
_cell.length_c   1.000
_cell.angle_alpha   90.00
_cell.angle_beta   90.00
_cell.angle_gamma   90.00
#
_symmetry.space_group_name_H-M   'P 1'
#
loop_
_entity.id
_entity.type
_entity.pdbx_description
1 polymer ?
#
loop_
_entity_poly.entity_id
_entity_poly.type
_entity_poly.pdbx_seq_one_letter_code
_entity_poly.pdbx_strand_id
1 'polypeptide(L)'
;MSHPLGPLAHNMTAYAIYATAQAEMRRAYALIDAGNYLGAAEEIDSAARAAEVLVIASEGVDEGRAEHWRRVVHARRRFAERARGRGRGTRVPGGGVCGSPPTARGRGR
;
A
#
# COMPACT_ATOMS: atom_id res chain seq x y z
N MET A 1 -13.63 -0.77 -38.19
CA MET A 1 -12.94 0.53 -38.32
C MET A 1 -12.65 1.04 -36.92
N SER A 2 -11.39 1.06 -36.50
CA SER A 2 -10.94 1.60 -35.21
C SER A 2 -11.06 3.12 -35.22
N HIS A 3 -11.67 3.70 -34.18
CA HIS A 3 -11.84 5.15 -34.06
C HIS A 3 -10.45 5.82 -34.02
N PRO A 4 -10.21 6.92 -34.76
CA PRO A 4 -8.90 7.58 -34.84
C PRO A 4 -8.36 8.08 -33.50
N LEU A 5 -9.22 8.18 -32.48
CA LEU A 5 -8.86 8.56 -31.11
C LEU A 5 -8.55 7.37 -30.20
N GLY A 6 -8.76 6.13 -30.65
CA GLY A 6 -8.59 4.92 -29.84
C GLY A 6 -7.21 4.81 -29.19
N PRO A 7 -6.11 4.96 -29.93
CA PRO A 7 -4.75 4.92 -29.37
C PRO A 7 -4.46 6.06 -28.37
N LEU A 8 -5.00 7.26 -28.61
CA LEU A 8 -4.82 8.41 -27.73
C LEU A 8 -5.60 8.23 -26.42
N ALA A 9 -6.86 7.81 -26.50
CA ALA A 9 -7.70 7.52 -25.34
C ALA A 9 -7.11 6.39 -24.48
N HIS A 10 -6.53 5.37 -25.13
CA HIS A 10 -5.83 4.28 -24.44
C HIS A 10 -4.60 4.79 -23.66
N ASN A 11 -3.77 5.62 -24.29
CA ASN A 11 -2.60 6.22 -23.65
C ASN A 11 -2.98 7.17 -22.50
N MET A 12 -4.01 7.99 -22.68
CA MET A 12 -4.56 8.86 -21.63
C MET A 12 -5.05 8.06 -20.42
N THR A 13 -5.74 6.95 -20.67
CA THR A 13 -6.26 6.07 -19.62
C THR A 13 -5.12 5.42 -18.85
N ALA A 14 -4.11 4.89 -19.55
CA ALA A 14 -2.92 4.32 -18.93
C ALA A 14 -2.17 5.35 -18.06
N TYR A 15 -2.07 6.60 -18.52
CA TYR A 15 -1.46 7.69 -17.74
C TYR A 15 -2.26 8.01 -16.47
N ALA A 16 -3.59 8.10 -16.57
CA ALA A 16 -4.45 8.36 -15.41
C ALA A 16 -4.36 7.24 -14.36
N ILE A 17 -4.31 5.98 -14.80
CA ILE A 17 -4.13 4.82 -13.92
C ILE A 17 -2.76 4.89 -13.22
N TYR A 18 -1.70 5.19 -13.98
CA TYR A 18 -0.36 5.33 -13.42
C TYR A 18 -0.27 6.46 -12.38
N ALA A 19 -0.83 7.63 -12.69
CA ALA A 19 -0.84 8.79 -11.80
C ALA A 19 -1.59 8.47 -10.48
N THR A 20 -2.73 7.78 -10.57
CA THR A 20 -3.49 7.31 -9.41
C THR A 20 -2.66 6.37 -8.55
N ALA A 21 -2.04 5.35 -9.16
CA ALA A 21 -1.20 4.40 -8.44
C ALA A 21 -0.01 5.07 -7.74
N GLN A 22 0.56 6.12 -8.34
CA GLN A 22 1.64 6.90 -7.72
C GLN A 22 1.13 7.70 -6.52
N ALA A 23 -0.07 8.27 -6.60
CA ALA A 23 -0.69 8.99 -5.49
C ALA A 23 -0.99 8.05 -4.30
N GLU A 24 -1.54 6.87 -4.56
CA GLU A 24 -1.80 5.82 -3.56
C GLU A 24 -0.50 5.38 -2.87
N MET A 25 0.56 5.13 -3.64
CA MET A 25 1.88 4.79 -3.06
C MET A 25 2.42 5.91 -2.16
N ARG A 26 2.27 7.20 -2.55
CA ARG A 26 2.66 8.32 -1.67
C ARG A 26 1.85 8.35 -0.36
N ARG A 27 0.54 8.10 -0.43
CA ARG A 27 -0.32 7.99 0.76
C ARG A 27 0.10 6.82 1.64
N ALA A 28 0.40 5.67 1.04
CA ALA A 28 0.88 4.50 1.76
C ALA A 28 2.15 4.80 2.56
N TYR A 29 3.12 5.51 1.97
CA TYR A 29 4.34 5.91 2.69
C TYR A 29 4.03 6.84 3.86
N ALA A 30 3.16 7.85 3.66
CA ALA A 30 2.73 8.72 4.76
C ALA A 30 2.04 7.94 5.91
N LEU A 31 1.25 6.91 5.57
CA LEU A 31 0.62 6.03 6.56
C LEU A 31 1.63 5.15 7.29
N ILE A 32 2.67 4.67 6.60
CA ILE A 32 3.80 3.93 7.21
C ILE A 32 4.54 4.82 8.21
N ASP A 33 4.83 6.07 7.83
CA ASP A 33 5.51 7.04 8.69
C ASP A 33 4.68 7.38 9.93
N ALA A 34 3.35 7.40 9.79
CA ALA A 34 2.41 7.54 10.89
C ALA A 34 2.19 6.25 11.72
N GLY A 35 2.84 5.14 11.38
CA GLY A 35 2.67 3.84 12.02
C GLY A 35 1.37 3.10 11.69
N ASN A 36 0.53 3.65 10.79
CA ASN A 36 -0.69 3.01 10.33
C ASN A 36 -0.40 2.01 9.19
N TYR A 37 0.21 0.89 9.55
CA TYR A 37 0.63 -0.13 8.58
C TYR A 37 -0.54 -0.87 7.90
N LEU A 38 -1.71 -0.97 8.55
CA LEU A 38 -2.88 -1.61 7.94
C LEU A 38 -3.47 -0.72 6.85
N GLY A 39 -3.65 0.57 7.11
CA GLY A 39 -4.09 1.53 6.09
C GLY A 39 -3.08 1.64 4.95
N ALA A 40 -1.78 1.64 5.25
CA ALA A 40 -0.76 1.62 4.22
C ALA A 40 -0.85 0.38 3.31
N ALA A 41 -1.15 -0.79 3.87
CA ALA A 41 -1.32 -2.01 3.09
C ALA A 41 -2.53 -1.93 2.13
N GLU A 42 -3.62 -1.27 2.53
CA GLU A 42 -4.79 -1.05 1.67
C GLU A 42 -4.47 -0.17 0.48
N GLU A 43 -3.75 0.94 0.70
CA GLU A 43 -3.29 1.83 -0.37
C GLU A 43 -2.31 1.12 -1.32
N ILE A 44 -1.39 0.30 -0.80
CA ILE A 44 -0.45 -0.48 -1.63
C ILE A 44 -1.20 -1.51 -2.47
N ASP A 45 -2.22 -2.17 -1.93
CA ASP A 45 -3.06 -3.11 -2.68
C ASP A 45 -3.93 -2.43 -3.73
N SER A 46 -4.40 -1.20 -3.47
CA SER A 46 -5.08 -0.38 -4.48
C SER A 46 -4.12 -0.09 -5.64
N ALA A 47 -2.89 0.32 -5.32
CA ALA A 47 -1.86 0.56 -6.33
C ALA A 47 -1.47 -0.72 -7.08
N ALA A 48 -1.51 -1.89 -6.44
CA ALA A 48 -1.31 -3.17 -7.12
C ALA A 48 -2.41 -3.45 -8.14
N ARG A 49 -3.68 -3.24 -7.77
CA ARG A 49 -4.84 -3.38 -8.68
C ARG A 49 -4.75 -2.43 -9.86
N ALA A 50 -4.32 -1.19 -9.66
CA ALA A 50 -4.07 -0.26 -10.76
C ALA A 50 -3.01 -0.80 -11.75
N ALA A 51 -1.93 -1.43 -11.26
CA ALA A 51 -0.94 -2.06 -12.12
C ALA A 51 -1.46 -3.30 -12.86
N GLU A 52 -2.41 -4.06 -12.28
CA GLU A 52 -3.08 -5.17 -12.97
C GLU A 52 -3.88 -4.67 -14.19
N VAL A 53 -4.58 -3.54 -14.05
CA VAL A 53 -5.27 -2.91 -15.19
C VAL A 53 -4.27 -2.52 -16.29
N LEU A 54 -3.08 -2.05 -15.92
CA LEU A 54 -2.02 -1.73 -16.89
C LEU A 54 -1.42 -2.97 -17.57
N VAL A 55 -1.41 -4.13 -16.91
CA VAL A 55 -1.07 -5.41 -17.56
C VAL A 55 -2.08 -5.67 -18.68
N ILE A 56 -3.37 -5.71 -18.35
CA ILE A 56 -4.46 -6.00 -19.30
C ILE A 56 -4.45 -4.98 -20.46
N ALA A 57 -4.23 -3.71 -20.17
CA ALA A 57 -4.15 -2.66 -21.18
C ALA A 57 -2.90 -2.77 -22.09
N SER A 58 -1.84 -3.44 -21.64
CA SER A 58 -0.62 -3.63 -22.42
C SER A 58 -0.60 -4.96 -23.18
N GLU A 59 -1.41 -5.94 -22.74
CA GLU A 59 -1.57 -7.22 -23.41
C GLU A 59 -2.08 -7.02 -24.85
N GLY A 60 -1.44 -7.70 -25.80
CA GLY A 60 -1.73 -7.58 -27.23
C GLY A 60 -1.16 -6.33 -27.92
N VAL A 61 -0.54 -5.40 -27.18
CA VAL A 61 0.16 -4.22 -27.73
C VAL A 61 1.67 -4.34 -27.55
N ASP A 62 2.11 -4.64 -26.32
CA ASP A 62 3.53 -4.71 -25.94
C ASP A 62 3.69 -5.69 -24.77
N GLU A 63 4.17 -6.90 -25.08
CA GLU A 63 4.35 -7.96 -24.09
C GLU A 63 5.43 -7.63 -23.06
N GLY A 64 6.48 -6.92 -23.45
CA GLY A 64 7.54 -6.48 -22.53
C GLY A 64 7.01 -5.49 -21.50
N ARG A 65 6.12 -4.59 -21.92
CA ARG A 65 5.41 -3.66 -21.04
C ARG A 65 4.42 -4.38 -20.12
N ALA A 66 3.67 -5.34 -20.63
CA ALA A 66 2.78 -6.17 -19.82
C ALA A 66 3.57 -6.93 -18.73
N GLU A 67 4.71 -7.52 -19.08
CA GLU A 67 5.56 -8.23 -18.13
C GLU A 67 6.18 -7.29 -17.08
N HIS A 68 6.58 -6.08 -17.48
CA HIS A 68 6.99 -5.05 -16.53
C HIS A 68 5.91 -4.77 -15.49
N TRP A 69 4.66 -4.57 -15.91
CA TRP A 69 3.56 -4.33 -14.98
C TRP A 69 3.27 -5.53 -14.08
N ARG A 70 3.38 -6.78 -14.59
CA ARG A 70 3.25 -7.99 -13.74
C ARG A 70 4.28 -7.99 -12.61
N ARG A 71 5.54 -7.64 -12.88
CA ARG A 71 6.58 -7.51 -11.85
C ARG A 71 6.22 -6.45 -10.81
N VAL A 72 5.66 -5.31 -11.23
CA VAL A 72 5.20 -4.24 -10.33
C VAL A 72 4.06 -4.73 -9.43
N VAL A 73 3.08 -5.45 -9.97
CA VAL A 73 1.97 -6.07 -9.19
C VAL A 73 2.54 -6.98 -8.10
N HIS A 74 3.42 -7.91 -8.46
CA HIS A 74 4.03 -8.82 -7.49
C HIS A 74 4.86 -8.10 -6.42
N ALA A 75 5.60 -7.05 -6.79
CA ALA A 75 6.35 -6.25 -5.83
C ALA A 75 5.42 -5.55 -4.83
N ARG A 76 4.34 -4.92 -5.32
CA ARG A 76 3.37 -4.21 -4.48
C ARG A 76 2.60 -5.15 -3.55
N ARG A 77 2.10 -6.30 -4.04
CA ARG A 77 1.40 -7.29 -3.21
C ARG A 77 2.29 -7.81 -2.07
N ARG A 78 3.55 -8.16 -2.36
CA ARG A 78 4.53 -8.56 -1.31
C ARG A 78 4.79 -7.44 -0.30
N PHE A 79 4.77 -6.18 -0.75
CA PHE A 79 4.94 -5.06 0.15
C PHE A 79 3.72 -4.86 1.06
N ALA A 80 2.50 -4.96 0.52
CA ALA A 80 1.27 -4.91 1.30
C ALA A 80 1.21 -6.05 2.34
N GLU A 81 1.60 -7.27 1.98
CA GLU A 81 1.72 -8.40 2.91
C GLU A 81 2.67 -8.09 4.08
N ARG A 82 3.84 -7.50 3.79
CA ARG A 82 4.80 -7.08 4.84
C ARG A 82 4.23 -5.99 5.73
N ALA A 83 3.57 -4.99 5.16
CA ALA A 83 2.89 -3.93 5.92
C ALA A 83 1.81 -4.52 6.84
N ARG A 84 0.98 -5.45 6.34
CA ARG A 84 0.02 -6.20 7.17
C ARG A 84 0.69 -6.99 8.28
N GLY A 85 1.77 -7.70 7.97
CA GLY A 85 2.55 -8.45 8.95
C GLY A 85 3.03 -7.54 10.08
N ARG A 86 3.52 -6.34 9.74
CA ARG A 86 3.92 -5.33 10.72
C ARG A 86 2.76 -4.82 11.56
N GLY A 87 1.63 -4.46 10.94
CA GLY A 87 0.43 -3.99 11.64
C GLY A 87 -0.20 -5.04 12.57
N ARG A 88 -0.13 -6.32 12.21
CA ARG A 88 -0.59 -7.44 13.05
C ARG A 88 0.41 -7.81 14.15
N GLY A 89 1.70 -7.65 13.90
CA GLY A 89 2.78 -7.84 14.89
C GLY A 89 2.81 -6.76 15.98
N THR A 90 2.15 -5.62 15.76
CA THR A 90 1.85 -4.60 16.78
C THR A 90 0.67 -4.94 17.70
N ARG A 91 0.37 -6.22 17.93
CA ARG A 91 -0.28 -6.60 19.20
C ARG A 91 0.79 -6.54 20.29
N VAL A 92 0.80 -5.45 21.05
CA VAL A 92 1.61 -5.30 22.27
C VAL A 92 1.43 -6.54 23.15
N PRO A 93 2.46 -7.37 23.38
CA PRO A 93 2.45 -8.32 24.48
C PRO A 93 2.89 -7.54 25.72
N GLY A 94 1.95 -6.90 26.43
CA GLY A 94 2.33 -6.13 27.62
C GLY A 94 1.38 -5.01 28.07
N GLY A 95 0.07 -5.15 27.92
CA GLY A 95 -0.89 -4.33 28.67
C GLY A 95 -1.05 -4.82 30.11
N GLY A 96 0.06 -5.05 30.82
CA GLY A 96 0.08 -5.41 32.23
C GLY A 96 0.23 -4.15 33.07
N VAL A 97 -0.86 -3.75 33.74
CA VAL A 97 -0.90 -2.98 35.00
C VAL A 97 0.44 -2.39 35.45
N CYS A 98 0.73 -1.15 35.06
CA CYS A 98 1.55 -0.28 35.91
C CYS A 98 0.66 0.11 37.09
N GLY A 99 0.87 -0.62 38.20
CA GLY A 99 0.21 -0.41 39.47
C GLY A 99 0.35 1.03 39.97
N SER A 100 -0.70 1.46 40.65
CA SER A 100 -0.72 2.64 41.50
C SER A 100 0.56 2.70 42.37
N PRO A 101 1.18 3.87 42.56
CA PRO A 101 2.29 4.00 43.49
C PRO A 101 1.79 3.64 44.91
N PRO A 102 2.51 2.82 45.68
CA PRO A 102 2.19 2.67 47.09
C PRO A 102 2.46 4.01 47.80
N THR A 103 1.40 4.61 48.31
CA THR A 103 1.43 5.71 49.28
C THR A 103 2.33 5.32 50.45
N ALA A 104 3.52 5.90 50.53
CA ALA A 104 4.40 5.79 51.68
C ALA A 104 3.80 6.60 52.84
N ARG A 105 3.12 5.90 53.76
CA ARG A 105 2.70 6.42 55.06
C ARG A 105 3.74 6.01 56.12
N GLY A 106 4.46 7.01 56.66
CA GLY A 106 4.86 7.08 58.07
C GLY A 106 6.00 6.19 58.60
N ARG A 107 7.15 6.81 58.87
CA ARG A 107 7.99 6.68 60.09
C ARG A 107 8.64 8.07 60.26
N GLY A 108 8.45 8.84 61.33
CA GLY A 108 8.55 8.48 62.73
C GLY A 108 9.90 8.98 63.25
N ARG A 109 9.94 10.22 63.77
CA ARG A 109 10.83 10.70 64.84
C ARG A 109 10.23 11.97 65.44
#